data_AF-A0A9P0LEQ5-F1
#
_entry.id   AF-A0A9P0LEQ5-F1
#
_cell.length_a   1.000
_cell.length_b   1.000
_cell.length_c   1.000
_cell.angle_alpha   90.00
_cell.angle_beta   90.00
_cell.angle_gamma   90.00
#
_symmetry.space_group_name_H-M   'P 1'
#
loop_
_entity.id
_entity.type
_entity.pdbx_description
1 polymer ?
#
loop_
_entity_poly.entity_id
_entity_poly.type
_entity_poly.pdbx_seq_one_letter_code
_entity_poly.pdbx_strand_id
1 'polypeptide(L)'
;MKLFIVIFTVLIPTIYCLSDQEEWQQFKTQHGKSYRSLLEEKRRFDIFKSNLRMIDEHNQRFNNGEETFKMRINQFGDLSQEEFRQMLSLQKDQIPNRGDNLALLDDNVDIPKEVDWRAEGAVTAVRNQLSCGGC
;
A
#
# COMPACT_ATOMS: atom_id res chain seq x y z
N MET A 1 -32.43 30.49 -6.13
CA MET A 1 -31.24 30.20 -5.29
C MET A 1 -31.38 28.97 -4.39
N LYS A 2 -32.48 28.75 -3.65
CA LYS A 2 -32.63 27.55 -2.79
C LYS A 2 -32.63 26.21 -3.55
N LEU A 3 -33.24 26.14 -4.74
CA LEU A 3 -33.27 24.93 -5.56
C LEU A 3 -31.87 24.52 -6.07
N PHE A 4 -31.07 25.49 -6.53
CA PHE A 4 -29.70 25.25 -7.00
C PHE A 4 -28.77 24.78 -5.87
N ILE A 5 -28.92 25.33 -4.66
CA ILE A 5 -28.14 24.91 -3.48
C ILE A 5 -28.49 23.46 -3.11
N VAL A 6 -29.78 23.09 -3.09
CA VAL A 6 -30.21 21.72 -2.79
C VAL A 6 -29.69 20.72 -3.83
N ILE A 7 -29.75 21.08 -5.12
CA ILE A 7 -29.20 20.26 -6.21
C ILE A 7 -27.68 20.05 -6.03
N PHE A 8 -26.92 21.10 -5.70
CA PHE A 8 -25.48 21.00 -5.45
C PHE A 8 -25.13 20.13 -4.23
N THR A 9 -25.90 20.27 -3.13
CA THR A 9 -25.66 19.50 -1.89
C THR A 9 -26.00 18.02 -2.01
N VAL A 10 -26.85 17.61 -2.95
CA VAL A 10 -27.22 16.19 -3.14
C VAL A 10 -26.42 15.54 -4.26
N LEU A 11 -26.11 16.27 -5.34
CA LEU A 11 -25.35 15.73 -6.46
C LEU A 11 -23.89 15.45 -6.11
N ILE A 12 -23.22 16.32 -5.36
CA ILE A 12 -21.80 16.14 -5.05
C ILE A 12 -21.56 14.88 -4.19
N PRO A 13 -22.27 14.68 -3.05
CA PRO A 13 -22.07 13.48 -2.24
C PRO A 13 -22.45 12.19 -2.96
N THR A 14 -23.44 12.23 -3.85
CA THR A 14 -23.86 11.04 -4.61
C THR A 14 -22.86 10.65 -5.69
N ILE A 15 -22.21 11.62 -6.35
CA ILE A 15 -21.13 11.36 -7.33
C ILE A 15 -19.92 10.72 -6.65
N TYR A 16 -19.43 11.30 -5.53
CA TYR A 16 -18.31 10.70 -4.78
C TYR A 16 -18.65 9.31 -4.24
N CYS A 17 -19.88 9.11 -3.77
CA CYS A 17 -20.30 7.79 -3.29
C CYS A 17 -20.37 6.76 -4.44
N LEU A 18 -20.72 7.18 -5.66
CA LEU A 18 -20.74 6.32 -6.84
C LEU A 18 -19.30 5.95 -7.26
N SER A 19 -18.38 6.92 -7.27
CA SER A 19 -16.97 6.65 -7.62
C SER A 19 -16.30 5.72 -6.61
N ASP A 20 -16.47 5.96 -5.31
CA ASP A 20 -15.93 5.10 -4.25
C ASP A 20 -16.44 3.65 -4.40
N GLN A 21 -17.71 3.49 -4.76
CA GLN A 21 -18.33 2.18 -4.96
C GLN A 21 -17.78 1.46 -6.20
N GLU A 22 -17.54 2.18 -7.30
CA GLU A 22 -16.93 1.63 -8.52
C GLU A 22 -15.49 1.16 -8.27
N GLU A 23 -14.67 2.00 -7.64
CA GLU A 23 -13.30 1.67 -7.25
C GLU A 23 -13.26 0.47 -6.29
N TRP A 24 -14.22 0.38 -5.38
CA TRP A 24 -14.35 -0.77 -4.49
C TRP A 24 -14.64 -2.06 -5.24
N GLN A 25 -15.54 -2.05 -6.22
CA GLN A 25 -15.80 -3.26 -7.02
C GLN A 25 -14.59 -3.67 -7.85
N GLN A 26 -13.89 -2.69 -8.43
CA GLN A 26 -12.65 -2.95 -9.18
C GLN A 26 -11.57 -3.54 -8.28
N PHE A 27 -11.34 -2.94 -7.09
CA PHE A 27 -10.40 -3.44 -6.09
C PHE A 27 -10.71 -4.89 -5.70
N LYS A 28 -11.98 -5.20 -5.37
CA LYS A 28 -12.37 -6.55 -5.00
C LYS A 28 -12.12 -7.55 -6.14
N THR A 29 -12.43 -7.16 -7.37
CA THR A 29 -12.24 -7.99 -8.56
C THR A 29 -10.75 -8.23 -8.82
N GLN A 30 -9.95 -7.16 -8.83
CA GLN A 30 -8.52 -7.20 -9.13
C GLN A 30 -7.73 -8.02 -8.10
N HIS A 31 -8.12 -7.96 -6.83
CA HIS A 31 -7.41 -8.61 -5.73
C HIS A 31 -8.12 -9.86 -5.18
N GLY A 32 -9.19 -10.32 -5.84
CA GLY A 32 -9.92 -11.52 -5.46
C GLY A 32 -10.51 -11.47 -4.05
N LYS A 33 -11.03 -10.31 -3.62
CA LYS A 33 -11.51 -10.09 -2.25
C LYS A 33 -12.94 -10.59 -2.09
N SER A 34 -13.15 -11.36 -1.02
CA SER A 34 -14.46 -11.80 -0.54
C SER A 34 -14.51 -11.69 0.98
N TYR A 35 -15.64 -11.30 1.54
CA TYR A 35 -15.80 -11.05 2.97
C TYR A 35 -16.86 -11.97 3.57
N ARG A 36 -16.72 -12.32 4.85
CA ARG A 36 -17.57 -13.32 5.53
C ARG A 36 -19.00 -12.84 5.78
N SER A 37 -19.19 -11.52 5.80
CA SER A 37 -20.48 -10.90 6.09
C SER A 37 -20.54 -9.48 5.51
N LEU A 38 -21.77 -8.99 5.31
CA LEU A 38 -22.01 -7.60 4.90
C LEU A 38 -21.45 -6.58 5.91
N LEU A 39 -21.42 -6.93 7.20
CA LEU A 39 -20.84 -6.07 8.23
C LEU A 39 -19.32 -5.98 8.09
N GLU A 40 -18.65 -7.09 7.79
CA GLU A 40 -17.22 -7.08 7.49
C GLU A 40 -16.93 -6.31 6.19
N GLU A 41 -17.69 -6.57 5.13
CA GLU A 41 -17.52 -5.86 3.85
C GLU A 41 -17.70 -4.35 4.03
N LYS A 42 -18.71 -3.92 4.80
CA LYS A 42 -18.90 -2.51 5.12
C LYS A 42 -17.68 -1.92 5.82
N ARG A 43 -17.16 -2.60 6.85
CA ARG A 43 -15.96 -2.15 7.57
C ARG A 43 -14.75 -2.05 6.63
N ARG A 44 -14.56 -3.05 5.75
CA ARG A 44 -13.45 -3.11 4.79
C ARG A 44 -13.56 -2.00 3.74
N PHE A 45 -14.78 -1.70 3.29
CA PHE A 45 -15.05 -0.59 2.39
C PHE A 45 -14.80 0.78 3.06
N ASP A 46 -15.15 0.94 4.34
CA ASP A 46 -14.87 2.18 5.07
C ASP A 46 -13.35 2.40 5.23
N ILE A 47 -12.58 1.34 5.52
CA ILE A 47 -11.11 1.39 5.54
C ILE A 47 -10.55 1.72 4.15
N PHE A 48 -11.07 1.08 3.11
CA PHE A 48 -10.66 1.31 1.72
C PHE A 48 -10.82 2.77 1.30
N LYS A 49 -11.97 3.39 1.58
CA LYS A 49 -12.18 4.83 1.32
C LYS A 49 -11.21 5.70 2.09
N SER A 50 -10.90 5.36 3.34
CA SER A 50 -9.91 6.09 4.13
C SER A 50 -8.52 6.02 3.49
N ASN A 51 -8.14 4.84 3.00
CA ASN A 51 -6.85 4.64 2.32
C ASN A 51 -6.81 5.34 0.96
N LEU A 52 -7.91 5.36 0.19
CA LEU A 52 -8.01 6.13 -1.05
C LEU A 52 -7.74 7.61 -0.83
N ARG A 53 -8.43 8.22 0.15
CA ARG A 53 -8.25 9.64 0.49
C ARG A 53 -6.82 9.94 0.92
N MET A 54 -6.22 9.06 1.74
CA MET A 54 -4.83 9.19 2.15
C MET A 54 -3.86 9.16 0.94
N ILE A 55 -4.13 8.29 -0.04
CA ILE A 55 -3.35 8.21 -1.28
C ILE A 55 -3.52 9.47 -2.13
N ASP A 56 -4.74 9.98 -2.27
CA ASP A 56 -5.02 11.19 -3.05
C ASP A 56 -4.34 12.42 -2.44
N GLU A 57 -4.45 12.59 -1.12
CA GLU A 57 -3.77 13.67 -0.38
C GLU A 57 -2.25 13.57 -0.53
N HIS A 58 -1.68 12.37 -0.42
CA HIS A 58 -0.25 12.14 -0.63
C HIS A 58 0.19 12.50 -2.05
N ASN A 59 -0.57 12.06 -3.05
CA ASN A 59 -0.25 12.30 -4.45
C ASN A 59 -0.42 13.77 -4.85
N GLN A 60 -1.32 14.52 -4.19
CA GLN A 60 -1.40 15.97 -4.33
C GLN A 60 -0.11 16.63 -3.82
N ARG A 61 0.36 16.27 -2.62
CA ARG A 61 1.64 16.76 -2.09
C ARG A 61 2.83 16.39 -2.98
N PHE A 62 2.85 15.18 -3.53
CA PHE A 62 3.85 14.80 -4.55
C PHE A 62 3.83 15.74 -5.76
N ASN A 63 2.65 16.04 -6.31
CA ASN A 63 2.53 16.92 -7.47
C ASN A 63 2.97 18.37 -7.15
N ASN A 64 2.89 18.78 -5.88
CA ASN A 64 3.41 20.06 -5.39
C ASN A 64 4.93 20.04 -5.11
N GLY A 65 5.59 18.89 -5.22
CA GLY A 65 7.01 18.72 -4.89
C GLY A 65 7.32 18.61 -3.40
N GLU A 66 6.30 18.37 -2.56
CA GLU A 66 6.45 18.19 -1.10
C GLU A 66 6.80 16.74 -0.72
N GLU A 67 6.57 15.79 -1.63
CA GLU A 67 6.86 14.37 -1.45
C GLU A 67 7.70 13.86 -2.64
N THR A 68 8.54 12.85 -2.40
CA THR A 68 9.43 12.30 -3.44
C THR A 68 8.90 11.02 -4.09
N PHE A 69 7.75 10.52 -3.65
CA PHE A 69 7.13 9.30 -4.17
C PHE A 69 5.62 9.43 -4.31
N LYS A 70 5.02 8.59 -5.17
CA LYS A 70 3.57 8.44 -5.32
C LYS A 70 3.08 7.18 -4.63
N MET A 71 1.83 7.21 -4.19
CA MET A 71 1.12 6.05 -3.67
C MET A 71 0.04 5.58 -4.66
N ARG A 72 -0.31 4.30 -4.59
CA ARG A 72 -1.42 3.70 -5.34
C ARG A 72 -2.06 2.63 -4.49
N ILE A 73 -3.36 2.42 -4.67
CA ILE A 73 -4.05 1.25 -4.13
C ILE A 73 -3.36 -0.03 -4.63
N ASN A 74 -3.22 -0.97 -3.70
CA ASN A 74 -2.71 -2.32 -3.91
C ASN A 74 -3.54 -3.29 -3.03
N GLN A 75 -3.14 -4.56 -2.95
CA GLN A 75 -3.88 -5.60 -2.23
C GLN A 75 -4.12 -5.33 -0.73
N PHE A 76 -3.43 -4.34 -0.14
CA PHE A 76 -3.57 -3.92 1.26
C PHE A 76 -4.57 -2.78 1.45
N GLY A 77 -5.24 -2.32 0.38
CA GLY A 77 -6.15 -1.18 0.42
C GLY A 77 -7.30 -1.31 1.42
N ASP A 78 -7.69 -2.53 1.83
CA ASP A 78 -8.76 -2.79 2.79
C ASP A 78 -8.27 -3.09 4.22
N LEU A 79 -6.99 -2.85 4.51
CA LEU A 79 -6.39 -3.06 5.83
C LEU A 79 -6.20 -1.73 6.56
N SER A 80 -6.47 -1.74 7.88
CA SER A 80 -6.07 -0.64 8.75
C SER A 80 -4.55 -0.62 8.93
N GLN A 81 -4.02 0.50 9.42
CA GLN A 81 -2.60 0.63 9.69
C GLN A 81 -2.11 -0.44 10.70
N GLU A 82 -2.92 -0.75 11.71
CA GLU A 82 -2.64 -1.77 12.72
C GLU A 82 -2.65 -3.18 12.11
N GLU A 83 -3.64 -3.51 11.28
CA GLU A 83 -3.70 -4.80 10.58
C GLU A 83 -2.51 -4.98 9.63
N PHE A 84 -2.13 -3.92 8.92
CA PHE A 84 -0.95 -3.92 8.06
C PHE A 84 0.34 -4.13 8.85
N ARG A 85 0.51 -3.45 10.00
CA ARG A 85 1.67 -3.64 10.89
C ARG A 85 1.74 -5.05 11.45
N GLN A 86 0.61 -5.65 11.81
CA GLN A 86 0.56 -7.03 12.32
C GLN A 86 1.05 -8.03 11.26
N MET A 87 0.73 -7.81 9.99
CA MET A 87 1.22 -8.65 8.88
C MET A 87 2.75 -8.59 8.69
N LEU A 88 3.35 -7.44 9.00
CA LEU A 88 4.80 -7.20 8.88
C LEU A 88 5.60 -7.58 10.14
N SER A 89 4.92 -7.97 11.22
CA SER A 89 5.60 -8.25 12.48
C SER A 89 6.42 -9.54 12.38
N LEU A 90 7.73 -9.41 12.52
CA LEU A 90 8.68 -10.52 12.62
C LEU A 90 8.41 -11.34 13.90
N GLN A 91 8.61 -12.65 13.83
CA GLN A 91 8.86 -13.45 15.02
C GLN A 91 10.23 -13.02 15.58
N LYS A 92 10.22 -12.07 16.53
CA LYS A 92 11.43 -11.46 17.11
C LYS A 92 12.37 -12.46 17.80
N ASP A 93 11.90 -13.67 18.09
CA ASP A 93 12.57 -14.59 19.00
C ASP A 93 13.70 -15.41 18.33
N GLN A 94 14.00 -15.20 17.04
CA GLN A 94 15.02 -15.95 16.31
C GLN A 94 15.98 -15.08 15.52
N ILE A 95 16.50 -13.99 16.10
CA ILE A 95 17.68 -13.32 15.51
C ILE A 95 18.88 -14.24 15.76
N PRO A 96 19.42 -14.93 14.74
CA PRO A 96 20.59 -15.78 14.94
C PRO A 96 21.76 -14.87 15.27
N ASN A 97 22.58 -15.27 16.24
CA ASN A 97 23.86 -14.61 16.48
C ASN A 97 24.76 -14.86 15.26
N ARG A 98 24.72 -13.95 14.27
CA ARG A 98 25.64 -13.96 13.14
C ARG A 98 26.99 -13.51 13.70
N GLY A 99 27.90 -14.46 13.90
CA GLY A 99 29.29 -14.13 14.21
C GLY A 99 29.85 -13.15 13.17
N ASP A 100 30.69 -12.24 13.64
CA ASP A 100 31.31 -11.16 12.86
C ASP A 100 32.34 -11.71 11.86
N ASN A 101 31.88 -12.34 10.80
CA ASN A 101 32.72 -12.74 9.65
C ASN A 101 32.48 -11.81 8.46
N LEU A 102 32.43 -10.50 8.72
CA LEU A 102 32.45 -9.50 7.67
C LEU A 102 33.89 -9.34 7.18
N ALA A 103 34.16 -9.77 5.95
CA ALA A 103 35.41 -9.43 5.28
C ALA A 103 35.37 -7.93 4.94
N LEU A 104 36.21 -7.15 5.61
CA LEU A 104 36.44 -5.76 5.23
C LEU A 104 37.28 -5.74 3.95
N LEU A 105 36.76 -5.10 2.91
CA LEU A 105 37.51 -4.85 1.67
C LEU A 105 38.34 -3.57 1.84
N ASP A 106 39.43 -3.45 1.09
CA ASP A 106 40.26 -2.25 1.04
C ASP A 106 39.45 -1.05 0.52
N ASP A 107 39.65 0.12 1.10
CA ASP A 107 38.93 1.35 0.72
C ASP A 107 39.35 1.86 -0.68
N ASN A 108 40.43 1.34 -1.27
CA ASN A 108 40.95 1.74 -2.58
C ASN A 108 40.33 1.01 -3.78
N VAL A 109 39.12 0.44 -3.63
CA VAL A 109 38.42 -0.23 -4.73
C VAL A 109 37.58 0.79 -5.52
N ASP A 110 37.69 0.78 -6.85
CA ASP A 110 36.83 1.57 -7.72
C ASP A 110 35.41 0.96 -7.73
N ILE A 111 34.43 1.71 -7.22
CA ILE A 111 33.05 1.23 -7.04
C ILE A 111 32.16 1.93 -8.09
N PRO A 112 31.32 1.18 -8.82
CA PRO A 112 30.40 1.76 -9.77
C PRO A 112 29.39 2.71 -9.10
N LYS A 113 28.97 3.75 -9.83
CA LYS A 113 28.00 4.74 -9.35
C LYS A 113 26.59 4.17 -9.15
N GLU A 114 26.26 3.10 -9.85
CA GLU A 114 24.96 2.42 -9.81
C GLU A 114 25.17 0.92 -10.02
N VAL A 115 24.40 0.11 -9.29
CA VAL A 115 24.39 -1.35 -9.41
C VAL A 115 22.95 -1.83 -9.39
N ASP A 116 22.55 -2.63 -10.38
CA ASP A 116 21.28 -3.34 -10.40
C ASP A 116 21.51 -4.85 -10.53
N TRP A 117 21.43 -5.56 -9.39
CA TRP A 117 21.60 -7.01 -9.33
C TRP A 117 20.56 -7.80 -10.14
N ARG A 118 19.43 -7.19 -10.52
CA ARG A 118 18.45 -7.83 -11.41
C ARG A 118 19.01 -7.95 -12.83
N ALA A 119 19.75 -6.94 -13.29
CA ALA A 119 20.40 -6.96 -14.60
C ALA A 119 21.51 -8.01 -14.66
N GLU A 120 22.16 -8.26 -13.52
CA GLU A 120 23.20 -9.30 -13.36
C GLU A 120 22.63 -10.71 -13.15
N GLY A 121 21.31 -10.89 -13.15
CA GLY A 121 20.68 -12.21 -12.94
C GLY A 121 20.83 -12.78 -11.52
N ALA A 122 21.24 -11.96 -10.55
CA ALA A 122 21.46 -12.38 -9.16
C ALA A 122 20.17 -12.34 -8.30
N VAL A 123 19.05 -11.84 -8.86
CA VAL A 123 17.77 -11.66 -8.14
C VAL A 123 16.71 -12.61 -8.69
N THR A 124 16.09 -13.39 -7.81
CA THR A 124 14.97 -14.28 -8.17
C THR A 124 13.66 -13.50 -8.37
N ALA A 125 12.65 -14.15 -8.96
CA ALA A 125 11.32 -13.55 -9.11
C ALA A 125 10.72 -13.14 -7.74
N VAL A 126 10.00 -12.01 -7.73
CA VAL A 126 9.31 -11.49 -6.54
C VAL A 126 8.28 -12.51 -6.05
N ARG A 127 8.27 -12.79 -4.74
CA ARG A 127 7.34 -13.71 -4.08
C ARG A 127 6.37 -12.96 -3.16
N ASN A 128 5.38 -13.67 -2.61
CA ASN A 128 4.38 -13.14 -1.69
C ASN A 128 4.37 -13.94 -0.37
N GLN A 129 4.66 -13.28 0.74
CA GLN A 129 4.68 -13.88 2.10
C GLN A 129 3.29 -14.17 2.68
N LEU A 130 2.23 -13.68 2.02
CA LEU A 130 0.85 -13.76 2.50
C LEU A 130 0.74 -13.19 3.92
N SER A 131 0.07 -13.89 4.83
CA SER A 131 -0.17 -13.48 6.22
C SER A 131 0.79 -14.12 7.24
N CYS A 132 1.90 -14.72 6.78
CA CYS A 132 2.75 -15.57 7.62
C CYS A 132 3.82 -14.80 8.43
N GLY A 133 4.06 -13.51 8.13
CA GLY A 133 5.11 -12.73 8.80
C GLY A 133 6.55 -13.22 8.55
N GLY A 134 6.79 -13.98 7.48
CA GLY A 134 8.10 -14.57 7.14
C GLY A 134 8.99 -13.68 6.27
N CYS A 135 8.95 -12.36 6.50
CA CYS A 135 9.85 -11.39 5.86
C CYS A 135 11.30 -11.64 6.27
#